data_AF-A0A1G1HD77-F1
#
_entry.id   AF-A0A1G1HD77-F1
#
_cell.length_a   1.000
_cell.length_b   1.000
_cell.length_c   1.000
_cell.angle_alpha   90.00
_cell.angle_beta   90.00
_cell.angle_gamma   90.00
#
_symmetry.space_group_name_H-M   'P 1'
#
loop_
_entity.id
_entity.type
_entity.pdbx_description
1 polymer ?
#
loop_
_entity_poly.entity_id
_entity_poly.type
_entity_poly.pdbx_seq_one_letter_code
_entity_poly.pdbx_strand_id
1 'polypeptide(L)'
;MISSNPEMHRDTYSKDFYEKPEYCVPCHKQFIGKDTNHWGWLRLQDQYGSWLASRFSGRNSKGFFSDTNLKTCNDCHMPLVKSDDPAAGPDGLVRSHRYVAANTAIPWLLGDKEQLELTEEWLKRREVFLDIYEPRIKDGPRETKFISQDLYHSAEIAPWVYMGDKFELQIGVTNFGVGHHFPDGPIDIHEVWIEVKIVDSEGNLIFSSGAIDKNGEVDEKAHFYRALEVDKYGKIVNKHNLWDMIGHVYVKTIPPGETDIATYEVEVPYWVKGNLTVMSKLRYRKFNQWYTNWALGRTDVRLPIVDMARDSITIPVKNKRKQEMITGLNP
;
A
#
# COMPACT_ATOMS: atom_id res chain seq x y z
N MET A 1 -20.16 41.86 -14.04
CA MET A 1 -19.76 42.73 -12.90
C MET A 1 -18.54 42.18 -12.18
N ILE A 2 -18.47 40.88 -11.86
CA ILE A 2 -17.26 40.26 -11.28
C ILE A 2 -16.08 40.29 -12.26
N SER A 3 -16.27 39.87 -13.52
CA SER A 3 -15.19 39.85 -14.53
C SER A 3 -14.69 41.24 -14.96
N SER A 4 -15.47 42.30 -14.72
CA SER A 4 -15.11 43.67 -15.09
C SER A 4 -14.37 44.43 -13.98
N ASN A 5 -14.57 44.04 -12.72
CA ASN A 5 -13.85 44.58 -11.56
C ASN A 5 -13.77 43.49 -10.45
N PRO A 6 -12.81 42.56 -10.56
CA PRO A 6 -12.76 41.38 -9.69
C PRO A 6 -12.15 41.65 -8.31
N GLU A 7 -11.56 42.82 -8.06
CA GLU A 7 -10.78 43.09 -6.85
C GLU A 7 -11.60 42.90 -5.57
N MET A 8 -12.78 43.53 -5.47
CA MET A 8 -13.64 43.36 -4.30
C MET A 8 -14.05 41.89 -4.08
N HIS A 9 -14.33 41.15 -5.16
CA HIS A 9 -14.68 39.74 -5.06
C HIS A 9 -13.50 38.90 -4.55
N ARG A 10 -12.31 39.10 -5.11
CA ARG A 10 -11.08 38.42 -4.70
C ARG A 10 -10.73 38.76 -3.24
N ASP A 11 -10.72 40.02 -2.87
CA ASP A 11 -10.32 40.43 -1.52
C ASP A 11 -11.32 39.95 -0.46
N THR A 12 -12.60 39.83 -0.84
CA THR A 12 -13.65 39.31 0.05
C THR A 12 -13.60 37.79 0.17
N TYR A 13 -13.45 37.06 -0.94
CA TYR A 13 -13.69 35.60 -1.01
C TYR A 13 -12.46 34.73 -1.32
N SER A 14 -11.33 35.31 -1.72
CA SER A 14 -10.08 34.57 -1.99
C SER A 14 -9.08 34.89 -0.89
N LYS A 15 -9.15 34.13 0.22
CA LYS A 15 -8.24 34.30 1.35
C LYS A 15 -6.96 33.48 1.12
N ASP A 16 -5.81 34.08 1.40
CA ASP A 16 -4.49 33.46 1.22
C ASP A 16 -4.32 32.10 1.91
N PHE A 17 -5.12 31.80 2.94
CA PHE A 17 -5.00 30.53 3.65
C PHE A 17 -5.67 29.34 2.92
N TYR A 18 -6.53 29.57 1.92
CA TYR A 18 -7.20 28.49 1.18
C TYR A 18 -6.24 27.64 0.34
N GLU A 19 -5.10 28.21 -0.03
CA GLU A 19 -4.05 27.52 -0.79
C GLU A 19 -3.04 26.81 0.12
N LYS A 20 -3.14 27.03 1.43
CA LYS A 20 -2.21 26.48 2.42
C LYS A 20 -2.69 25.12 2.92
N PRO A 21 -1.77 24.17 3.21
CA PRO A 21 -2.15 22.86 3.74
C PRO A 21 -2.84 22.94 5.11
N GLU A 22 -2.62 24.03 5.87
CA GLU A 22 -3.35 24.33 7.10
C GLU A 22 -4.87 24.41 6.90
N TYR A 23 -5.36 24.70 5.70
CA TYR A 23 -6.79 24.69 5.38
C TYR A 23 -7.41 23.29 5.55
N CYS A 24 -6.64 22.23 5.33
CA CYS A 24 -7.10 20.86 5.42
C CYS A 24 -7.10 20.33 6.87
N VAL A 25 -6.33 20.96 7.77
CA VAL A 25 -6.06 20.48 9.14
C VAL A 25 -7.31 20.28 9.99
N PRO A 26 -8.34 21.15 9.97
CA PRO A 26 -9.53 20.98 10.81
C PRO A 26 -10.25 19.64 10.58
N CYS A 27 -10.13 19.06 9.37
CA CYS A 27 -10.77 17.81 8.99
C CYS A 27 -9.80 16.63 8.90
N HIS A 28 -8.53 16.87 8.53
CA HIS A 28 -7.50 15.85 8.29
C HIS A 28 -6.43 15.76 9.40
N LYS A 29 -6.75 16.31 10.58
CA LYS A 29 -6.03 16.10 11.82
C LYS A 29 -7.03 15.96 12.96
N GLN A 30 -7.52 14.75 13.11
CA GLN A 30 -8.66 14.41 13.93
C GLN A 30 -8.23 13.89 15.30
N PHE A 31 -9.05 14.20 16.29
CA PHE A 31 -8.98 13.63 17.62
C PHE A 31 -10.39 13.46 18.16
N ILE A 32 -10.52 12.59 19.16
CA ILE A 32 -11.74 12.48 19.95
C ILE A 32 -11.41 12.74 21.42
N GLY A 33 -12.25 13.54 22.07
CA GLY A 33 -12.08 13.92 23.47
C GLY A 33 -12.84 13.01 24.42
N LYS A 34 -12.50 13.12 25.72
CA LYS A 34 -13.18 12.40 26.81
C LYS A 34 -14.69 12.64 26.83
N ASP A 35 -15.14 13.83 26.44
CA ASP A 35 -16.57 14.17 26.42
C ASP A 35 -17.36 13.36 25.39
N THR A 36 -16.69 12.84 24.35
CA THR A 36 -17.32 12.06 23.27
C THR A 36 -17.15 10.55 23.46
N ASN A 37 -15.97 10.09 23.91
CA ASN A 37 -15.68 8.65 24.05
C ASN A 37 -15.75 8.12 25.50
N HIS A 38 -15.96 9.01 26.48
CA HIS A 38 -15.98 8.69 27.92
C HIS A 38 -14.70 7.99 28.46
N TRP A 39 -13.60 8.04 27.72
CA TRP A 39 -12.33 7.40 28.07
C TRP A 39 -11.23 8.44 28.28
N GLY A 40 -10.89 9.19 27.24
CA GLY A 40 -9.74 10.09 27.25
C GLY A 40 -9.49 10.72 25.88
N TRP A 41 -8.47 11.59 25.80
CA TRP A 41 -8.04 12.13 24.53
C TRP A 41 -7.38 11.05 23.68
N LEU A 42 -7.86 10.85 22.46
CA LEU A 42 -7.27 9.92 21.50
C LEU A 42 -7.05 10.63 20.18
N ARG A 43 -5.85 10.43 19.63
CA ARG A 43 -5.57 10.80 18.25
C ARG A 43 -6.29 9.80 17.34
N LEU A 44 -7.03 10.32 16.38
CA LEU A 44 -7.60 9.53 15.29
C LEU A 44 -6.63 9.65 14.10
N GLN A 45 -7.09 10.24 13.01
CA GLN A 45 -6.31 10.46 11.80
C GLN A 45 -5.39 11.69 11.92
N ASP A 46 -4.18 11.63 11.37
CA ASP A 46 -3.24 12.76 11.34
C ASP A 46 -2.44 12.76 10.02
N GLN A 47 -3.14 13.02 8.91
CA GLN A 47 -2.50 13.13 7.60
C GLN A 47 -1.58 14.35 7.54
N TYR A 48 -1.95 15.45 8.20
CA TYR A 48 -1.14 16.67 8.20
C TYR A 48 0.21 16.48 8.90
N GLY A 49 0.22 15.84 10.08
CA GLY A 49 1.46 15.50 10.78
C GLY A 49 2.37 14.58 9.95
N SER A 50 1.76 13.62 9.27
CA SER A 50 2.44 12.72 8.33
C SER A 50 3.04 13.48 7.15
N TRP A 51 2.30 14.45 6.60
CA TRP A 51 2.77 15.33 5.53
C TRP A 51 3.92 16.24 5.96
N LEU A 52 3.86 16.81 7.16
CA LEU A 52 4.98 17.56 7.74
C LEU A 52 6.27 16.72 7.84
N ALA A 53 6.14 15.40 8.02
CA ALA A 53 7.27 14.47 8.03
C ALA A 53 7.70 14.05 6.61
N SER A 54 6.96 14.39 5.56
CA SER A 54 7.33 14.06 4.18
C SER A 54 8.32 15.06 3.57
N ARG A 55 8.97 14.65 2.48
CA ARG A 55 9.81 15.54 1.65
C ARG A 55 9.02 16.70 1.03
N PHE A 56 7.71 16.54 0.83
CA PHE A 56 6.89 17.55 0.16
C PHE A 56 6.63 18.80 1.00
N SER A 57 6.72 18.68 2.34
CA SER A 57 6.48 19.81 3.24
C SER A 57 7.63 20.81 3.31
N GLY A 58 8.85 20.39 2.95
CA GLY A 58 10.07 21.17 3.15
C GLY A 58 10.43 21.40 4.63
N ARG A 59 9.74 20.75 5.58
CA ARG A 59 9.96 20.91 7.03
C ARG A 59 10.64 19.72 7.70
N ASN A 60 10.82 18.62 6.98
CA ASN A 60 11.52 17.44 7.51
C ASN A 60 13.05 17.56 7.30
N SER A 61 13.83 17.38 8.37
CA SER A 61 15.30 17.32 8.33
C SER A 61 15.88 15.93 8.01
N LYS A 62 15.05 14.88 7.96
CA LYS A 62 15.48 13.49 7.67
C LYS A 62 15.65 13.18 6.18
N GLY A 63 15.43 14.16 5.28
CA GLY A 63 15.60 13.97 3.84
C GLY A 63 17.01 14.34 3.37
N PHE A 64 17.74 13.39 2.78
CA PHE A 64 18.88 13.65 1.89
C PHE A 64 18.48 14.38 0.59
N PHE A 65 17.18 14.58 0.38
CA PHE A 65 16.63 15.26 -0.77
C PHE A 65 16.45 16.75 -0.44
N SER A 66 17.34 17.60 -0.96
CA SER A 66 17.03 19.02 -1.18
C SER A 66 16.01 19.12 -2.32
N ASP A 67 14.80 18.62 -2.09
CA ASP A 67 13.78 18.54 -3.13
C ASP A 67 13.22 19.95 -3.35
N THR A 68 13.40 20.49 -4.55
CA THR A 68 12.81 21.77 -4.96
C THR A 68 11.32 21.63 -5.27
N ASN A 69 10.79 20.40 -5.35
CA ASN A 69 9.41 20.11 -5.72
C ASN A 69 8.52 19.94 -4.48
N LEU A 70 8.45 20.98 -3.65
CA LEU A 70 7.52 21.04 -2.52
C LEU A 70 6.07 20.94 -3.02
N LYS A 71 5.23 20.21 -2.29
CA LYS A 71 3.81 20.02 -2.64
C LYS A 71 2.93 20.20 -1.41
N THR A 72 1.80 20.85 -1.62
CA THR A 72 0.72 20.97 -0.65
C THR A 72 -0.33 19.88 -0.88
N CYS A 73 -1.31 19.79 0.03
CA CYS A 73 -2.47 18.93 -0.13
C CYS A 73 -3.21 19.22 -1.46
N ASN A 74 -3.34 20.50 -1.81
CA ASN A 74 -4.08 20.98 -2.98
C ASN A 74 -3.37 20.62 -4.29
N ASP A 75 -2.04 20.49 -4.30
CA ASP A 75 -1.31 20.13 -5.51
C ASP A 75 -1.63 18.72 -5.99
N CYS A 76 -1.88 17.79 -5.06
CA CYS A 76 -2.26 16.43 -5.37
C CYS A 76 -3.79 16.25 -5.41
N HIS A 77 -4.51 16.69 -4.37
CA HIS A 77 -5.95 16.42 -4.23
C HIS A 77 -6.87 17.42 -4.94
N MET A 78 -6.34 18.56 -5.38
CA MET A 78 -7.05 19.56 -6.17
C MET A 78 -6.21 19.94 -7.41
N PRO A 79 -5.86 18.98 -8.28
CA PRO A 79 -4.99 19.27 -9.42
C PRO A 79 -5.63 20.30 -10.34
N LEU A 80 -4.80 21.09 -11.03
CA LEU A 80 -5.27 21.98 -12.07
C LEU A 80 -5.83 21.16 -13.24
N VAL A 81 -7.02 21.52 -13.70
CA VAL A 81 -7.72 20.90 -14.83
C VAL A 81 -8.23 21.98 -15.76
N LYS A 82 -8.30 21.67 -17.06
CA LYS A 82 -8.93 22.57 -18.03
C LYS A 82 -10.41 22.72 -17.70
N SER A 83 -10.90 23.94 -17.78
CA SER A 83 -12.31 24.25 -17.53
C SER A 83 -12.72 25.49 -18.31
N ASP A 84 -13.97 25.52 -18.75
CA ASP A 84 -14.63 26.71 -19.31
C ASP A 84 -15.29 27.57 -18.22
N ASP A 85 -15.07 27.24 -16.94
CA ASP A 85 -15.61 27.99 -15.81
C ASP A 85 -15.05 29.44 -15.79
N PRO A 86 -15.88 30.46 -15.49
CA PRO A 86 -15.42 31.84 -15.38
C PRO A 86 -14.30 32.09 -14.35
N ALA A 87 -14.09 31.17 -13.40
CA ALA A 87 -13.01 31.18 -12.43
C ALA A 87 -11.69 30.62 -12.99
N ALA A 88 -11.67 30.09 -14.22
CA ALA A 88 -10.44 29.66 -14.87
C ALA A 88 -9.46 30.83 -15.01
N GLY A 89 -8.19 30.55 -14.70
CA GLY A 89 -7.13 31.52 -14.88
C GLY A 89 -6.91 31.88 -16.35
N PRO A 90 -6.00 32.82 -16.65
CA PRO A 90 -5.61 33.14 -18.03
C PRO A 90 -5.07 31.94 -18.84
N ASP A 91 -4.65 30.88 -18.16
CA ASP A 91 -4.21 29.59 -18.71
C ASP A 91 -5.35 28.61 -19.01
N GLY A 92 -6.60 28.98 -18.70
CA GLY A 92 -7.79 28.15 -18.88
C GLY A 92 -7.89 27.01 -17.86
N LEU A 93 -7.20 27.11 -16.72
CA LEU A 93 -7.16 26.07 -15.69
C LEU A 93 -7.89 26.49 -14.41
N VAL A 94 -8.51 25.52 -13.74
CA VAL A 94 -9.07 25.64 -12.38
C VAL A 94 -8.57 24.52 -11.49
N ARG A 95 -8.50 24.75 -10.18
CA ARG A 95 -8.27 23.69 -9.20
C ARG A 95 -9.49 22.78 -9.15
N SER A 96 -9.30 21.49 -9.43
CA SER A 96 -10.37 20.51 -9.38
C SER A 96 -10.91 20.34 -7.96
N HIS A 97 -12.23 20.40 -7.81
CA HIS A 97 -12.93 20.14 -6.55
C HIS A 97 -13.53 18.72 -6.49
N ARG A 98 -13.06 17.82 -7.35
CA ARG A 98 -13.51 16.42 -7.39
C ARG A 98 -12.92 15.57 -6.25
N TYR A 99 -11.77 15.98 -5.70
CA TYR A 99 -11.06 15.29 -4.62
C TYR A 99 -10.89 13.78 -4.86
N VAL A 100 -10.43 13.41 -6.06
CA VAL A 100 -10.17 12.00 -6.39
C VAL A 100 -9.10 11.47 -5.44
N ALA A 101 -9.39 10.32 -4.83
CA ALA A 101 -8.52 9.64 -3.88
C ALA A 101 -8.81 8.14 -3.91
N ALA A 102 -9.16 7.52 -2.78
CA ALA A 102 -9.27 6.08 -2.64
C ALA A 102 -10.72 5.54 -2.55
N ASN A 103 -11.76 6.38 -2.63
CA ASN A 103 -13.15 5.92 -2.43
C ASN A 103 -13.76 5.31 -3.69
N THR A 104 -13.54 4.02 -3.90
CA THR A 104 -14.17 3.26 -4.98
C THR A 104 -15.58 2.76 -4.65
N ALA A 105 -15.94 2.69 -3.36
CA ALA A 105 -17.21 2.10 -2.92
C ALA A 105 -18.42 2.95 -3.31
N ILE A 106 -18.39 4.25 -3.00
CA ILE A 106 -19.52 5.16 -3.26
C ILE A 106 -19.84 5.28 -4.76
N PRO A 107 -18.87 5.62 -5.65
CA PRO A 107 -19.19 5.72 -7.07
C PRO A 107 -19.66 4.38 -7.66
N TRP A 108 -19.11 3.24 -7.19
CA TRP A 108 -19.59 1.92 -7.60
C TRP A 108 -21.04 1.65 -7.17
N LEU A 109 -21.39 1.94 -5.91
CA LEU A 109 -22.74 1.75 -5.38
C LEU A 109 -23.78 2.65 -6.06
N LEU A 110 -23.38 3.86 -6.44
CA LEU A 110 -24.26 4.83 -7.12
C LEU A 110 -24.29 4.65 -8.65
N GLY A 111 -23.43 3.79 -9.21
CA GLY A 111 -23.30 3.62 -10.66
C GLY A 111 -22.62 4.79 -11.37
N ASP A 112 -21.88 5.64 -10.65
CA ASP A 112 -21.08 6.74 -11.21
C ASP A 112 -19.79 6.18 -11.82
N LYS A 113 -19.87 5.84 -13.10
CA LYS A 113 -18.77 5.22 -13.84
C LYS A 113 -17.57 6.15 -14.03
N GLU A 114 -17.82 7.45 -14.25
CA GLU A 114 -16.75 8.44 -14.48
C GLU A 114 -15.91 8.63 -13.22
N GLN A 115 -16.56 8.84 -12.07
CA GLN A 115 -15.84 8.99 -10.81
C GLN A 115 -15.12 7.68 -10.41
N LEU A 116 -15.72 6.52 -10.67
CA LEU A 116 -15.08 5.24 -10.41
C LEU A 116 -13.81 5.06 -11.26
N GLU A 117 -13.89 5.32 -12.56
CA GLU A 117 -12.75 5.23 -13.48
C GLU A 117 -11.61 6.15 -13.04
N LEU A 118 -11.90 7.43 -12.77
CA LEU A 118 -10.91 8.39 -12.27
C LEU A 118 -10.28 7.95 -10.95
N THR A 119 -11.06 7.35 -10.05
CA THR A 119 -10.58 6.84 -8.76
C THR A 119 -9.68 5.62 -8.93
N GLU A 120 -10.03 4.70 -9.83
CA GLU A 120 -9.18 3.55 -10.15
C GLU A 120 -7.87 3.98 -10.80
N GLU A 121 -7.92 4.94 -11.73
CA GLU A 121 -6.72 5.52 -12.34
C GLU A 121 -5.84 6.20 -11.30
N TRP A 122 -6.43 6.95 -10.36
CA TRP A 122 -5.70 7.56 -9.24
C TRP A 122 -4.96 6.52 -8.39
N LEU A 123 -5.63 5.43 -8.02
CA LEU A 123 -5.05 4.34 -7.23
C LEU A 123 -3.96 3.55 -7.99
N LYS A 124 -4.00 3.52 -9.33
CA LYS A 124 -3.01 2.85 -10.19
C LYS A 124 -1.82 3.74 -10.54
N ARG A 125 -1.77 4.99 -10.07
CA ARG A 125 -0.61 5.88 -10.27
C ARG A 125 0.63 5.29 -9.60
N ARG A 126 1.80 5.57 -10.18
CA ARG A 126 3.11 5.09 -9.68
C ARG A 126 3.59 5.89 -8.45
N GLU A 127 2.72 6.02 -7.45
CA GLU A 127 3.04 6.65 -6.16
C GLU A 127 3.48 5.62 -5.11
N VAL A 128 3.03 4.37 -5.27
CA VAL A 128 3.43 3.22 -4.45
C VAL A 128 4.01 2.16 -5.38
N PHE A 129 5.20 1.66 -5.03
CA PHE A 129 5.88 0.60 -5.76
C PHE A 129 5.76 -0.73 -5.02
N LEU A 130 5.76 -1.80 -5.79
CA LEU A 130 5.79 -3.17 -5.32
C LEU A 130 6.93 -3.87 -6.04
N ASP A 131 7.90 -4.37 -5.29
CA ASP A 131 9.10 -5.01 -5.84
C ASP A 131 9.28 -6.38 -5.18
N ILE A 132 9.46 -7.42 -5.99
CA ILE A 132 9.85 -8.74 -5.51
C ILE A 132 11.38 -8.79 -5.49
N TYR A 133 11.95 -9.00 -4.31
CA TYR A 133 13.38 -9.21 -4.19
C TYR A 133 13.74 -10.64 -4.58
N GLU A 134 14.73 -10.79 -5.46
CA GLU A 134 15.23 -12.10 -5.85
C GLU A 134 15.70 -12.88 -4.61
N PRO A 135 15.19 -14.12 -4.41
CA PRO A 135 15.55 -14.88 -3.23
C PRO A 135 17.02 -15.29 -3.29
N ARG A 136 17.72 -15.10 -2.17
CA ARG A 136 19.11 -15.54 -2.01
C ARG A 136 19.12 -16.86 -1.23
N ILE A 137 19.61 -17.94 -1.83
CA ILE A 137 19.77 -19.21 -1.09
C ILE A 137 20.88 -19.05 -0.04
N LYS A 138 20.58 -19.36 1.23
CA LYS A 138 21.56 -19.30 2.33
C LYS A 138 22.73 -20.29 2.15
N ASP A 139 22.47 -21.43 1.54
CA ASP A 139 23.46 -22.48 1.20
C ASP A 139 23.54 -22.72 -0.32
N GLY A 140 23.85 -21.67 -1.09
CA GLY A 140 24.19 -21.80 -2.51
C GLY A 140 25.36 -22.78 -2.74
N PRO A 141 25.54 -23.32 -3.96
CA PRO A 141 26.60 -24.30 -4.23
C PRO A 141 27.96 -23.75 -3.78
N ARG A 142 28.60 -24.46 -2.85
CA ARG A 142 29.95 -24.15 -2.38
C ARG A 142 30.93 -24.70 -3.43
N GLU A 143 31.73 -23.83 -4.03
CA GLU A 143 32.95 -24.26 -4.72
C GLU A 143 33.78 -25.10 -3.74
N THR A 144 34.34 -26.21 -4.19
CA THR A 144 35.16 -27.10 -3.34
C THR A 144 36.52 -26.49 -3.01
N LYS A 145 36.85 -25.35 -3.62
CA LYS A 145 38.05 -24.57 -3.32
C LYS A 145 37.82 -23.76 -2.05
N PHE A 146 38.84 -23.72 -1.19
CA PHE A 146 38.84 -22.86 -0.02
C PHE A 146 38.82 -21.39 -0.47
N ILE A 147 37.68 -20.73 -0.29
CA ILE A 147 37.50 -19.29 -0.51
C ILE A 147 37.32 -18.66 0.87
N SER A 148 37.90 -17.48 1.11
CA SER A 148 37.68 -16.76 2.36
C SER A 148 36.20 -16.36 2.49
N GLN A 149 35.69 -16.37 3.73
CA GLN A 149 34.29 -16.00 4.01
C GLN A 149 33.94 -14.59 3.47
N ASP A 150 34.92 -13.67 3.48
CA ASP A 150 34.76 -12.30 2.97
C ASP A 150 34.55 -12.25 1.45
N LEU A 151 35.28 -13.08 0.67
CA LEU A 151 35.05 -13.17 -0.78
C LEU A 151 33.70 -13.84 -1.10
N TYR A 152 33.29 -14.81 -0.28
CA TYR A 152 32.00 -15.48 -0.45
C TYR A 152 30.83 -14.51 -0.24
N HIS A 153 30.89 -13.67 0.79
CA HIS A 153 29.88 -12.63 1.02
C HIS A 153 29.89 -11.53 -0.06
N SER A 154 30.97 -11.39 -0.82
CA SER A 154 31.07 -10.45 -1.95
C SER A 154 30.58 -11.02 -3.28
N ALA A 155 30.36 -12.33 -3.38
CA ALA A 155 29.86 -12.97 -4.60
C ALA A 155 28.33 -12.81 -4.69
N GLU A 156 27.84 -12.34 -5.84
CA GLU A 156 26.40 -12.39 -6.12
C GLU A 156 25.96 -13.86 -6.24
N ILE A 157 25.21 -14.33 -5.24
CA ILE A 157 24.61 -15.67 -5.26
C ILE A 157 23.54 -15.66 -6.34
N ALA A 158 23.71 -16.51 -7.34
CA ALA A 158 22.78 -16.55 -8.45
C ALA A 158 21.36 -17.01 -8.02
N PRO A 159 20.30 -16.41 -8.58
CA PRO A 159 18.95 -16.42 -8.00
C PRO A 159 18.12 -17.65 -8.40
N TRP A 160 18.65 -18.86 -8.22
CA TRP A 160 17.87 -20.09 -8.39
C TRP A 160 17.49 -20.70 -7.03
N VAL A 161 16.56 -21.64 -7.01
CA VAL A 161 16.20 -22.44 -5.82
C VAL A 161 16.33 -23.93 -6.11
N TYR A 162 16.39 -24.76 -5.07
CA TYR A 162 16.45 -26.21 -5.24
C TYR A 162 15.10 -26.87 -4.97
N MET A 163 14.80 -27.93 -5.73
CA MET A 163 13.69 -28.82 -5.41
C MET A 163 13.88 -29.44 -4.02
N GLY A 164 12.81 -29.45 -3.22
CA GLY A 164 12.78 -29.98 -1.86
C GLY A 164 13.26 -29.01 -0.79
N ASP A 165 13.74 -27.82 -1.16
CA ASP A 165 14.22 -26.82 -0.21
C ASP A 165 13.14 -25.79 0.11
N LYS A 166 13.43 -24.99 1.14
CA LYS A 166 12.69 -23.76 1.43
C LYS A 166 13.51 -22.55 1.02
N PHE A 167 12.84 -21.49 0.60
CA PHE A 167 13.45 -20.18 0.43
C PHE A 167 12.59 -19.10 1.05
N GLU A 168 13.23 -17.98 1.38
CA GLU A 168 12.58 -16.79 1.87
C GLU A 168 12.31 -15.85 0.69
N LEU A 169 11.04 -15.53 0.45
CA LEU A 169 10.61 -14.54 -0.52
C LEU A 169 10.35 -13.22 0.20
N GLN A 170 11.00 -12.14 -0.26
CA GLN A 170 10.79 -10.80 0.27
C GLN A 170 10.10 -9.95 -0.80
N ILE A 171 9.10 -9.19 -0.37
CA ILE A 171 8.33 -8.29 -1.22
C ILE A 171 8.31 -6.91 -0.56
N GLY A 172 8.91 -5.92 -1.22
CA GLY A 172 8.93 -4.54 -0.77
C GLY A 172 7.73 -3.77 -1.26
N VAL A 173 7.10 -2.98 -0.39
CA VAL A 173 6.13 -1.95 -0.76
C VAL A 173 6.70 -0.60 -0.38
N THR A 174 6.91 0.26 -1.36
CA THR A 174 7.55 1.57 -1.16
C THR A 174 6.55 2.70 -1.38
N ASN A 175 6.32 3.51 -0.35
CA ASN A 175 5.53 4.73 -0.46
C ASN A 175 6.42 5.89 -0.95
N PHE A 176 6.51 6.07 -2.26
CA PHE A 176 7.40 7.07 -2.85
C PHE A 176 6.72 8.44 -3.06
N GLY A 177 5.43 8.39 -3.39
CA GLY A 177 4.69 9.52 -3.93
C GLY A 177 3.54 10.01 -3.06
N VAL A 178 3.06 9.21 -2.11
CA VAL A 178 2.03 9.65 -1.17
C VAL A 178 2.70 10.50 -0.09
N GLY A 179 2.25 11.75 0.02
CA GLY A 179 2.84 12.71 0.95
C GLY A 179 2.49 12.47 2.42
N HIS A 180 1.69 11.47 2.76
CA HIS A 180 1.37 11.05 4.12
C HIS A 180 1.53 9.53 4.23
N HIS A 181 1.14 8.91 5.36
CA HIS A 181 1.22 7.46 5.49
C HIS A 181 0.42 6.77 4.39
N PHE A 182 0.85 5.58 3.98
CA PHE A 182 0.12 4.75 3.04
C PHE A 182 -0.18 3.37 3.65
N PRO A 183 -1.44 2.92 3.64
CA PRO A 183 -2.65 3.71 3.43
C PRO A 183 -2.91 4.67 4.62
N ASP A 184 -3.91 5.54 4.47
CA ASP A 184 -4.35 6.47 5.52
C ASP A 184 -5.89 6.65 5.45
N GLY A 185 -6.46 7.31 6.45
CA GLY A 185 -7.90 7.47 6.62
C GLY A 185 -8.47 6.37 7.51
N PRO A 186 -9.67 5.83 7.21
CA PRO A 186 -10.30 4.78 8.01
C PRO A 186 -9.70 3.41 7.63
N ILE A 187 -8.44 3.20 8.03
CA ILE A 187 -7.62 2.00 7.75
C ILE A 187 -8.05 0.79 8.59
N ASP A 188 -9.04 0.97 9.47
CA ASP A 188 -9.73 -0.06 10.25
C ASP A 188 -10.78 -0.82 9.42
N ILE A 189 -11.42 -0.13 8.47
CA ILE A 189 -12.50 -0.69 7.65
C ILE A 189 -12.17 -0.88 6.18
N HIS A 190 -11.09 -0.31 5.66
CA HIS A 190 -10.63 -0.62 4.30
C HIS A 190 -9.48 -1.63 4.31
N GLU A 191 -9.23 -2.27 3.17
CA GLU A 191 -8.17 -3.27 3.05
C GLU A 191 -7.14 -2.84 2.01
N VAL A 192 -5.88 -2.88 2.42
CA VAL A 192 -4.73 -2.91 1.53
C VAL A 192 -3.90 -4.13 1.90
N TRP A 193 -3.63 -4.99 0.93
CA TRP A 193 -2.89 -6.23 1.18
C TRP A 193 -2.04 -6.64 -0.02
N ILE A 194 -1.07 -7.50 0.26
CA ILE A 194 -0.25 -8.14 -0.77
C ILE A 194 -0.89 -9.50 -1.09
N GLU A 195 -1.20 -9.72 -2.36
CA GLU A 195 -1.51 -11.05 -2.89
C GLU A 195 -0.25 -11.61 -3.54
N VAL A 196 0.12 -12.84 -3.17
CA VAL A 196 1.27 -13.57 -3.74
C VAL A 196 0.77 -14.89 -4.29
N LYS A 197 1.14 -15.18 -5.53
CA LYS A 197 0.88 -16.47 -6.18
C LYS A 197 2.15 -16.97 -6.85
N ILE A 198 2.53 -18.20 -6.55
CA ILE A 198 3.68 -18.88 -7.16
C ILE A 198 3.18 -20.13 -7.88
N VAL A 199 3.52 -20.24 -9.16
CA VAL A 199 3.21 -21.41 -9.98
C VAL A 199 4.47 -21.96 -10.62
N ASP A 200 4.46 -23.25 -10.97
CA ASP A 200 5.52 -23.84 -11.80
C ASP A 200 5.27 -23.59 -13.30
N SER A 201 6.14 -24.12 -14.17
CA SER A 201 6.06 -23.91 -15.62
C SER A 201 4.90 -24.63 -16.30
N GLU A 202 4.23 -25.57 -15.61
CA GLU A 202 2.99 -26.21 -16.07
C GLU A 202 1.74 -25.51 -15.50
N GLY A 203 1.91 -24.49 -14.65
CA GLY A 203 0.83 -23.75 -14.01
C GLY A 203 0.34 -24.38 -12.71
N ASN A 204 1.03 -25.38 -12.16
CA ASN A 204 0.68 -25.97 -10.87
C ASN A 204 0.94 -24.97 -9.75
N LEU A 205 -0.03 -24.83 -8.83
CA LEU A 205 0.09 -23.92 -7.70
C LEU A 205 1.10 -24.44 -6.68
N ILE A 206 2.12 -23.63 -6.36
CA ILE A 206 3.16 -23.94 -5.38
C ILE A 206 2.91 -23.19 -4.07
N PHE A 207 2.53 -21.92 -4.15
CA PHE A 207 2.27 -21.08 -2.98
C PHE A 207 1.20 -20.04 -3.29
N SER A 208 0.39 -19.72 -2.29
CA SER A 208 -0.62 -18.66 -2.36
C SER A 208 -0.77 -17.97 -1.01
N SER A 209 -0.85 -16.64 -1.02
CA SER A 209 -1.20 -15.80 0.13
C SER A 209 -2.03 -14.61 -0.35
N GLY A 210 -2.99 -14.14 0.46
CA GLY A 210 -3.82 -12.98 0.09
C GLY A 210 -4.89 -13.25 -0.95
N ALA A 211 -5.20 -14.52 -1.21
CA ALA A 211 -6.32 -14.91 -2.06
C ALA A 211 -7.65 -14.56 -1.39
N ILE A 212 -8.68 -14.34 -2.20
CA ILE A 212 -10.04 -14.04 -1.73
C ILE A 212 -10.87 -15.31 -1.80
N ASP A 213 -11.59 -15.60 -0.72
CA ASP A 213 -12.49 -16.75 -0.64
C ASP A 213 -13.82 -16.50 -1.37
N LYS A 214 -14.67 -17.52 -1.39
CA LYS A 214 -16.02 -17.45 -1.99
C LYS A 214 -16.94 -16.42 -1.32
N ASN A 215 -16.68 -16.08 -0.05
CA ASN A 215 -17.46 -15.11 0.71
C ASN A 215 -16.98 -13.68 0.46
N GLY A 216 -15.85 -13.49 -0.24
CA GLY A 216 -15.23 -12.20 -0.47
C GLY A 216 -14.25 -11.79 0.62
N GLU A 217 -13.96 -12.66 1.59
CA GLU A 217 -12.97 -12.40 2.63
C GLU A 217 -11.57 -12.68 2.10
N VAL A 218 -10.63 -11.78 2.41
CA VAL A 218 -9.22 -11.98 2.09
C VAL A 218 -8.63 -12.97 3.09
N ASP A 219 -7.70 -13.82 2.65
CA ASP A 219 -6.89 -14.68 3.52
C ASP A 219 -6.45 -13.93 4.79
N GLU A 220 -6.87 -14.42 5.95
CA GLU A 220 -6.63 -13.77 7.24
C GLU A 220 -5.13 -13.64 7.56
N LYS A 221 -4.30 -14.50 6.98
CA LYS A 221 -2.84 -14.52 7.16
C LYS A 221 -2.10 -13.65 6.13
N ALA A 222 -2.81 -12.97 5.23
CA ALA A 222 -2.18 -12.09 4.26
C ALA A 222 -1.45 -10.93 4.94
N HIS A 223 -0.48 -10.35 4.24
CA HIS A 223 0.20 -9.16 4.73
C HIS A 223 -0.67 -7.93 4.50
N PHE A 224 -1.35 -7.47 5.56
CA PHE A 224 -2.23 -6.30 5.52
C PHE A 224 -1.55 -5.02 6.03
N TYR A 225 -1.85 -3.92 5.33
CA TYR A 225 -1.67 -2.56 5.82
C TYR A 225 -3.02 -2.03 6.32
N ARG A 226 -3.25 -2.14 7.63
CA ARG A 226 -4.52 -1.81 8.29
C ARG A 226 -4.32 -1.47 9.77
N ALA A 227 -5.38 -0.98 10.41
CA ALA A 227 -5.48 -0.90 11.86
C ALA A 227 -6.44 -1.95 12.42
N LEU A 228 -6.16 -2.42 13.64
CA LEU A 228 -7.08 -3.17 14.47
C LEU A 228 -7.37 -2.33 15.71
N GLU A 229 -8.46 -1.57 15.64
CA GLU A 229 -8.96 -0.71 16.70
C GLU A 229 -9.64 -1.54 17.79
N VAL A 230 -9.49 -1.13 19.05
CA VAL A 230 -10.07 -1.84 20.21
C VAL A 230 -10.89 -0.93 21.11
N ASP A 231 -11.94 -1.50 21.68
CA ASP A 231 -12.78 -0.88 22.68
C ASP A 231 -12.26 -1.11 24.11
N LYS A 232 -12.92 -0.47 25.09
CA LYS A 232 -12.59 -0.59 26.53
C LYS A 232 -12.75 -2.00 27.11
N TYR A 233 -13.38 -2.91 26.37
CA TYR A 233 -13.54 -4.32 26.75
C TYR A 233 -12.54 -5.24 26.04
N GLY A 234 -11.62 -4.68 25.25
CA GLY A 234 -10.63 -5.44 24.48
C GLY A 234 -11.23 -6.12 23.25
N LYS A 235 -12.39 -5.67 22.76
CA LYS A 235 -12.98 -6.17 21.52
C LYS A 235 -12.62 -5.28 20.34
N ILE A 236 -12.57 -5.86 19.15
CA ILE A 236 -12.32 -5.10 17.92
C ILE A 236 -13.50 -4.17 17.63
N VAL A 237 -13.18 -2.90 17.36
CA VAL A 237 -14.10 -1.91 16.80
C VAL A 237 -14.15 -2.14 15.29
N ASN A 238 -15.19 -2.82 14.81
CA ASN A 238 -15.32 -3.19 13.39
C ASN A 238 -16.36 -2.38 12.62
N LYS A 239 -17.23 -1.62 13.32
CA LYS A 239 -18.28 -0.78 12.71
C LYS A 239 -17.84 0.66 12.45
N HIS A 240 -16.55 0.96 12.60
CA HIS A 240 -16.02 2.32 12.57
C HIS A 240 -16.67 3.26 13.60
N ASN A 241 -17.09 2.70 14.75
CA ASN A 241 -17.67 3.44 15.87
C ASN A 241 -16.55 4.02 16.74
N LEU A 242 -15.92 5.09 16.24
CA LEU A 242 -14.72 5.71 16.83
C LEU A 242 -14.91 6.22 18.27
N TRP A 243 -16.15 6.44 18.71
CA TRP A 243 -16.50 6.80 20.10
C TRP A 243 -16.31 5.68 21.10
N ASP A 244 -16.29 4.42 20.66
CA ASP A 244 -15.98 3.29 21.54
C ASP A 244 -14.50 2.92 21.52
N MET A 245 -13.74 3.44 20.55
CA MET A 245 -12.31 3.18 20.40
C MET A 245 -11.53 3.78 21.58
N ILE A 246 -10.63 2.98 22.16
CA ILE A 246 -9.66 3.44 23.17
C ILE A 246 -8.20 3.35 22.70
N GLY A 247 -7.98 2.79 21.51
CA GLY A 247 -6.67 2.66 20.89
C GLY A 247 -6.67 1.58 19.81
N HIS A 248 -5.47 1.13 19.44
CA HIS A 248 -5.25 0.05 18.48
C HIS A 248 -4.29 -1.00 19.06
N VAL A 249 -4.50 -2.26 18.72
CA VAL A 249 -3.56 -3.36 19.03
C VAL A 249 -2.57 -3.60 17.89
N TYR A 250 -2.91 -3.14 16.68
CA TYR A 250 -2.09 -3.26 15.50
C TYR A 250 -2.36 -2.08 14.59
N VAL A 251 -1.31 -1.46 14.06
CA VAL A 251 -1.37 -0.51 12.95
C VAL A 251 -0.17 -0.79 12.07
N LYS A 252 -0.42 -1.01 10.78
CA LYS A 252 0.64 -1.08 9.78
C LYS A 252 0.31 -0.14 8.63
N THR A 253 1.19 0.83 8.46
CA THR A 253 1.19 1.84 7.39
C THR A 253 2.64 2.12 7.01
N ILE A 254 2.86 2.66 5.82
CA ILE A 254 4.18 2.98 5.28
C ILE A 254 4.33 4.50 5.27
N PRO A 255 5.23 5.08 6.08
CA PRO A 255 5.47 6.52 6.07
C PRO A 255 5.93 7.04 4.70
N PRO A 256 5.82 8.35 4.44
CA PRO A 256 6.29 8.94 3.18
C PRO A 256 7.78 8.70 2.95
N GLY A 257 8.13 8.17 1.78
CA GLY A 257 9.50 7.86 1.38
C GLY A 257 10.07 6.58 1.97
N GLU A 258 9.28 5.80 2.71
CA GLU A 258 9.72 4.55 3.34
C GLU A 258 9.22 3.31 2.59
N THR A 259 9.83 2.16 2.94
CA THR A 259 9.51 0.83 2.41
C THR A 259 9.22 -0.13 3.56
N ASP A 260 8.13 -0.89 3.45
CA ASP A 260 7.87 -2.07 4.31
C ASP A 260 8.19 -3.34 3.50
N ILE A 261 8.80 -4.33 4.15
CA ILE A 261 9.16 -5.61 3.53
C ILE A 261 8.28 -6.71 4.14
N ALA A 262 7.49 -7.37 3.29
CA ALA A 262 6.76 -8.58 3.62
C ALA A 262 7.60 -9.81 3.30
N THR A 263 7.71 -10.73 4.27
CA THR A 263 8.53 -11.94 4.14
C THR A 263 7.65 -13.18 4.16
N TYR A 264 7.88 -14.08 3.21
CA TYR A 264 7.15 -15.35 3.07
C TYR A 264 8.15 -16.51 3.03
N GLU A 265 7.90 -17.55 3.83
CA GLU A 265 8.62 -18.82 3.70
C GLU A 265 7.91 -19.69 2.66
N VAL A 266 8.62 -20.06 1.60
CA VAL A 266 8.09 -20.87 0.49
C VAL A 266 8.80 -22.20 0.45
N GLU A 267 8.04 -23.29 0.50
CA GLU A 267 8.55 -24.64 0.25
C GLU A 267 8.51 -24.93 -1.26
N VAL A 268 9.58 -25.51 -1.80
CA VAL A 268 9.68 -25.94 -3.19
C VAL A 268 9.47 -27.45 -3.26
N PRO A 269 8.32 -27.95 -3.73
CA PRO A 269 8.09 -29.39 -3.79
C PRO A 269 9.05 -30.13 -4.73
N TYR A 270 9.30 -31.42 -4.46
CA TYR A 270 10.14 -32.27 -5.31
C TYR A 270 9.57 -32.55 -6.70
N TRP A 271 8.27 -32.31 -6.90
CA TRP A 271 7.56 -32.59 -8.14
C TRP A 271 7.45 -31.37 -9.08
N VAL A 272 7.97 -30.20 -8.66
CA VAL A 272 7.94 -28.94 -9.44
C VAL A 272 8.48 -29.15 -10.85
N LYS A 273 7.79 -28.55 -11.83
CA LYS A 273 8.17 -28.63 -13.23
C LYS A 273 8.73 -27.29 -13.72
N GLY A 274 9.97 -27.31 -14.19
CA GLY A 274 10.64 -26.11 -14.72
C GLY A 274 10.86 -25.05 -13.64
N ASN A 275 10.74 -23.79 -14.03
CA ASN A 275 10.96 -22.64 -13.17
C ASN A 275 9.69 -22.26 -12.38
N LEU A 276 9.89 -21.53 -11.28
CA LEU A 276 8.79 -20.89 -10.55
C LEU A 276 8.53 -19.49 -11.11
N THR A 277 7.28 -19.18 -11.40
CA THR A 277 6.83 -17.81 -11.67
C THR A 277 6.16 -17.26 -10.43
N VAL A 278 6.75 -16.22 -9.84
CA VAL A 278 6.18 -15.47 -8.73
C VAL A 278 5.43 -14.29 -9.29
N MET A 279 4.20 -14.09 -8.84
CA MET A 279 3.35 -12.98 -9.19
C MET A 279 2.87 -12.34 -7.90
N SER A 280 3.09 -11.04 -7.76
CA SER A 280 2.66 -10.28 -6.59
C SER A 280 1.83 -9.08 -7.01
N LYS A 281 0.84 -8.74 -6.20
CA LYS A 281 -0.02 -7.56 -6.38
C LYS A 281 -0.26 -6.87 -5.05
N LEU A 282 -0.19 -5.54 -5.07
CA LEU A 282 -0.70 -4.71 -4.00
C LEU A 282 -2.16 -4.37 -4.33
N ARG A 283 -3.09 -4.84 -3.51
CA ARG A 283 -4.52 -4.77 -3.78
C ARG A 283 -5.19 -3.83 -2.78
N TYR A 284 -6.19 -3.10 -3.26
CA TYR A 284 -6.96 -2.13 -2.49
C TYR A 284 -8.45 -2.44 -2.57
N ARG A 285 -9.15 -2.45 -1.42
CA ARG A 285 -10.61 -2.46 -1.34
C ARG A 285 -11.10 -1.43 -0.33
N LYS A 286 -12.00 -0.54 -0.75
CA LYS A 286 -12.44 0.59 0.08
C LYS A 286 -13.14 0.17 1.38
N PHE A 287 -13.86 -0.94 1.39
CA PHE A 287 -14.38 -1.51 2.64
C PHE A 287 -14.17 -3.02 2.65
N ASN A 288 -13.74 -3.55 3.79
CA ASN A 288 -13.64 -4.98 4.00
C ASN A 288 -15.01 -5.65 3.85
N GLN A 289 -14.99 -6.95 3.57
CA GLN A 289 -16.21 -7.66 3.22
C GLN A 289 -17.19 -7.72 4.40
N TRP A 290 -16.69 -7.92 5.63
CA TRP A 290 -17.50 -7.85 6.83
C TRP A 290 -18.25 -6.51 6.97
N TYR A 291 -17.55 -5.38 6.82
CA TYR A 291 -18.12 -4.04 6.96
C TYR A 291 -19.12 -3.76 5.85
N THR A 292 -18.80 -4.16 4.62
CA THR A 292 -19.72 -4.09 3.47
C THR A 292 -21.02 -4.83 3.78
N ASN A 293 -20.91 -6.05 4.30
CA ASN A 293 -22.08 -6.88 4.64
C ASN A 293 -22.93 -6.24 5.74
N TRP A 294 -22.28 -5.72 6.78
CA TRP A 294 -22.96 -5.06 7.89
C TRP A 294 -23.64 -3.75 7.46
N ALA A 295 -22.93 -2.88 6.75
CA ALA A 295 -23.41 -1.56 6.35
C ALA A 295 -24.57 -1.64 5.34
N LEU A 296 -24.56 -2.63 4.44
CA LEU A 296 -25.60 -2.82 3.43
C LEU A 296 -26.69 -3.81 3.85
N GLY A 297 -26.51 -4.54 4.95
CA GLY A 297 -27.41 -5.61 5.40
C GLY A 297 -27.54 -6.77 4.42
N ARG A 298 -26.52 -7.00 3.57
CA ARG A 298 -26.53 -7.95 2.45
C ARG A 298 -25.17 -8.61 2.26
N THR A 299 -25.14 -9.89 1.92
CA THR A 299 -23.89 -10.67 1.78
C THR A 299 -23.49 -10.97 0.33
N ASP A 300 -24.26 -10.49 -0.64
CA ASP A 300 -24.05 -10.73 -2.06
C ASP A 300 -23.31 -9.59 -2.77
N VAL A 301 -23.11 -8.46 -2.08
CA VAL A 301 -22.38 -7.31 -2.63
C VAL A 301 -20.87 -7.54 -2.54
N ARG A 302 -20.17 -7.30 -3.65
CA ARG A 302 -18.71 -7.32 -3.74
C ARG A 302 -18.24 -5.97 -4.26
N LEU A 303 -17.60 -5.18 -3.40
CA LEU A 303 -17.01 -3.91 -3.80
C LEU A 303 -15.80 -4.13 -4.73
N PRO A 304 -15.51 -3.16 -5.62
CA PRO A 304 -14.39 -3.27 -6.54
C PRO A 304 -13.07 -3.34 -5.79
N ILE A 305 -12.18 -4.18 -6.32
CA ILE A 305 -10.80 -4.31 -5.86
C ILE A 305 -9.88 -3.76 -6.94
N VAL A 306 -8.99 -2.86 -6.54
CA VAL A 306 -8.03 -2.23 -7.43
C VAL A 306 -6.65 -2.82 -7.19
N ASP A 307 -6.05 -3.41 -8.22
CA ASP A 307 -4.64 -3.79 -8.21
C ASP A 307 -3.82 -2.51 -8.44
N MET A 308 -3.26 -1.95 -7.36
CA MET A 308 -2.53 -0.67 -7.36
C MET A 308 -1.15 -0.80 -8.00
N ALA A 309 -0.46 -1.88 -7.69
CA ALA A 309 0.86 -2.22 -8.22
C ALA A 309 0.98 -3.73 -8.38
N ARG A 310 1.86 -4.16 -9.29
CA ARG A 310 2.13 -5.57 -9.55
C ARG A 310 3.58 -5.75 -9.96
N ASP A 311 4.12 -6.91 -9.61
CA ASP A 311 5.44 -7.34 -10.05
C ASP A 311 5.44 -8.85 -10.29
N SER A 312 6.35 -9.32 -11.13
CA SER A 312 6.53 -10.73 -11.40
C SER A 312 7.97 -11.05 -11.78
N ILE A 313 8.49 -12.13 -11.18
CA ILE A 313 9.82 -12.65 -11.48
C ILE A 313 9.72 -14.14 -11.78
N THR A 314 10.71 -14.66 -12.51
CA THR A 314 10.88 -16.10 -12.70
C THR A 314 12.13 -16.55 -11.98
N ILE A 315 11.98 -17.52 -11.08
CA ILE A 315 13.06 -18.10 -10.28
C ILE A 315 13.40 -19.46 -10.89
N PRO A 316 14.62 -19.66 -11.41
CA PRO A 316 15.03 -20.97 -11.90
C PRO A 316 15.05 -22.02 -10.79
N VAL A 317 14.58 -23.23 -11.08
CA VAL A 317 14.62 -24.35 -10.14
C VAL A 317 15.65 -25.36 -10.60
N LYS A 318 16.49 -25.82 -9.68
CA LYS A 318 17.51 -26.83 -9.92
C LYS A 318 17.27 -28.08 -9.08
N ASN A 319 17.73 -29.22 -9.59
CA ASN A 319 17.86 -30.42 -8.79
C ASN A 319 19.10 -30.30 -7.91
N LYS A 320 19.00 -30.67 -6.63
CA LYS A 320 20.20 -30.90 -5.81
C LYS A 320 21.01 -32.00 -6.45
N ARG A 321 22.21 -31.69 -6.95
CA ARG A 321 23.19 -32.73 -7.33
C ARG A 321 23.65 -33.38 -6.03
N LYS A 322 23.25 -34.61 -5.75
CA LYS A 322 24.00 -35.47 -4.83
C LYS A 322 25.31 -35.80 -5.52
N GLN A 323 26.39 -35.11 -5.17
CA GLN A 323 27.73 -35.65 -5.44
C GLN A 323 27.92 -36.79 -4.46
N GLU A 324 27.87 -38.04 -4.95
CA GLU A 324 28.38 -39.16 -4.18
C GLU A 324 29.87 -38.89 -3.91
N MET A 325 30.27 -38.84 -2.64
CA MET A 325 31.67 -39.02 -2.31
C MET A 325 32.01 -40.45 -2.71
N ILE A 326 32.74 -40.61 -3.81
CA ILE A 326 33.45 -41.86 -4.08
C ILE A 326 34.51 -41.94 -2.98
N THR A 327 34.18 -42.58 -1.87
CA THR A 327 35.19 -43.00 -0.88
C THR A 327 36.16 -43.87 -1.64
N GLY A 328 37.40 -43.39 -1.77
CA GLY A 328 38.41 -43.97 -2.64
C GLY A 328 38.52 -45.49 -2.46
N LEU A 329 38.68 -46.16 -3.59
CA LEU A 329 39.18 -47.54 -3.65
C LEU A 329 40.45 -47.61 -2.80
N ASN A 330 40.41 -48.35 -1.69
CA ASN A 330 41.62 -48.77 -0.97
C ASN A 330 42.45 -49.65 -1.93
N PRO A 331 43.68 -49.28 -2.28
CA PRO A 331 44.65 -50.21 -2.88
C PRO A 331 45.11 -51.25 -1.87
#